data_AF-A0A6I4ZR72-F1
#
_entry.id   AF-A0A6I4ZR72-F1
#
_cell.length_a   1.000
_cell.length_b   1.000
_cell.length_c   1.000
_cell.angle_alpha   90.00
_cell.angle_beta   90.00
_cell.angle_gamma   90.00
#
_symmetry.space_group_name_H-M   'P 1'
#
loop_
_entity.id
_entity.type
_entity.pdbx_description
1 polymer ?
#
loop_
_entity_poly.entity_id
_entity_poly.type
_entity_poly.pdbx_seq_one_letter_code
_entity_poly.pdbx_strand_id
1 'polypeptide(L)'
;MGKHYDNAAIPDVLRRDFDVYDRLSELGIDLGTFEENVTSLADQNIAHMVFHESGLVYLSGSSGGTYPMNDDEDRIAHGFQGAQDAADHQISRLHWGLSAGGEGDLNDVLYTVKALGMVVTPGGGTTSAGPPVTNGFSFRWQSVFGGGKSSYAVGGVDPGGFAGVHARSAMGGFDGRFSIEPEIVVAIPASLAMEIIGNRGWVFPLPPAMLEKIKAGRG
;
A
#
# COMPACT_ATOMS: atom_id res chain seq x y z
N MET A 1 13.42 -11.86 6.56
CA MET A 1 12.33 -11.98 5.56
C MET A 1 11.20 -12.77 6.18
N GLY A 2 9.97 -12.56 5.70
CA GLY A 2 8.77 -13.19 6.27
C GLY A 2 8.72 -14.71 6.02
N LYS A 3 7.99 -15.43 6.88
CA LYS A 3 7.90 -16.90 6.91
C LYS A 3 7.57 -17.52 5.54
N HIS A 4 6.80 -16.81 4.71
CA HIS A 4 6.31 -17.34 3.45
C HIS A 4 7.12 -16.87 2.23
N TYR A 5 7.97 -15.86 2.40
CA TYR A 5 8.71 -15.20 1.33
C TYR A 5 9.71 -16.14 0.62
N ASP A 6 10.42 -16.97 1.38
CA ASP A 6 11.54 -17.78 0.86
C ASP A 6 11.10 -18.85 -0.16
N ASN A 7 9.83 -19.23 -0.15
CA ASN A 7 9.25 -20.21 -1.07
C ASN A 7 8.71 -19.59 -2.38
N ALA A 8 8.83 -18.27 -2.54
CA ALA A 8 8.34 -17.59 -3.73
C ALA A 8 9.19 -17.88 -4.96
N ALA A 9 8.56 -17.93 -6.13
CA ALA A 9 9.21 -18.14 -7.43
C ALA A 9 10.09 -16.95 -7.91
N ILE A 10 10.37 -15.98 -7.03
CA ILE A 10 11.24 -14.84 -7.32
C ILE A 10 12.69 -15.34 -7.37
N PRO A 11 13.45 -15.08 -8.45
CA PRO A 11 14.88 -15.39 -8.50
C PRO A 11 15.63 -14.75 -7.34
N ASP A 12 16.59 -15.45 -6.74
CA ASP A 12 17.32 -14.95 -5.56
C ASP A 12 17.92 -13.56 -5.76
N VAL A 13 18.44 -13.27 -6.96
CA VAL A 13 19.02 -11.96 -7.32
C VAL A 13 18.01 -10.81 -7.38
N LEU A 14 16.71 -11.10 -7.40
CA LEU A 14 15.62 -10.12 -7.38
C LEU A 14 14.90 -10.06 -6.04
N ARG A 15 15.26 -10.93 -5.09
CA ARG A 15 14.71 -10.91 -3.74
C ARG A 15 15.24 -9.69 -3.00
N ARG A 16 14.40 -9.12 -2.15
CA ARG A 16 14.85 -8.07 -1.23
C ARG A 16 15.76 -8.68 -0.18
N ASP A 17 16.76 -7.92 0.24
CA ASP A 17 17.76 -8.31 1.24
C ASP A 17 17.72 -7.42 2.51
N PHE A 18 16.74 -6.53 2.62
CA PHE A 18 16.55 -5.61 3.74
C PHE A 18 15.21 -5.84 4.45
N ASP A 19 15.15 -5.52 5.73
CA ASP A 19 13.88 -5.52 6.48
C ASP A 19 13.06 -4.27 6.14
N VAL A 20 11.81 -4.46 5.72
CA VAL A 20 10.90 -3.36 5.41
C VAL A 20 10.70 -2.44 6.62
N TYR A 21 10.68 -2.99 7.84
CA TYR A 21 10.45 -2.20 9.06
C TYR A 21 11.59 -1.24 9.40
N ASP A 22 12.84 -1.60 9.05
CA ASP A 22 13.98 -0.69 9.20
C ASP A 22 13.77 0.57 8.34
N ARG A 23 13.32 0.38 7.10
CA ARG A 23 12.99 1.50 6.20
C ARG A 23 11.82 2.32 6.70
N LEU A 24 10.77 1.69 7.24
CA LEU A 24 9.65 2.44 7.83
C LEU A 24 10.12 3.35 8.96
N SER A 25 10.99 2.84 9.83
CA SER A 25 11.56 3.62 10.93
C SER A 25 12.36 4.83 10.43
N GLU A 26 13.24 4.63 9.46
CA GLU A 26 14.05 5.70 8.88
C GLU A 26 13.22 6.73 8.11
N LEU A 27 12.14 6.29 7.46
CA LEU A 27 11.21 7.14 6.71
C LEU A 27 10.19 7.85 7.60
N GLY A 28 10.18 7.55 8.91
CA GLY A 28 9.25 8.13 9.88
C GLY A 28 7.80 7.70 9.68
N ILE A 29 7.56 6.49 9.13
CA ILE A 29 6.21 5.97 8.89
C ILE A 29 5.70 5.33 10.18
N ASP A 30 4.70 5.97 10.79
CA ASP A 30 3.99 5.40 11.93
C ASP A 30 2.91 4.42 11.47
N LEU A 31 3.00 3.18 11.95
CA LEU A 31 1.99 2.15 11.67
C LEU A 31 0.79 2.27 12.62
N GLY A 32 0.89 3.04 13.70
CA GLY A 32 -0.10 3.10 14.77
C GLY A 32 -0.17 1.81 15.57
N THR A 33 -1.31 1.57 16.21
CA THR A 33 -1.54 0.43 17.10
C THR A 33 -2.57 -0.55 16.55
N PHE A 34 -2.62 -1.73 17.15
CA PHE A 34 -3.60 -2.77 16.80
C PHE A 34 -5.03 -2.26 17.05
N GLU A 35 -5.26 -1.57 18.16
CA GLU A 35 -6.58 -1.07 18.57
C GLU A 35 -7.10 0.02 17.63
N GLU A 36 -6.21 0.84 17.08
CA GLU A 36 -6.57 1.89 16.12
C GLU A 36 -6.93 1.33 14.74
N ASN A 37 -6.26 0.25 14.32
CA ASN A 37 -6.30 -0.19 12.92
C ASN A 37 -7.06 -1.50 12.68
N VAL A 38 -7.07 -2.43 13.64
CA VAL A 38 -7.74 -3.72 13.52
C VAL A 38 -9.16 -3.61 14.07
N THR A 39 -10.06 -3.18 13.19
CA THR A 39 -11.44 -2.84 13.51
C THR A 39 -12.44 -3.84 12.93
N SER A 40 -13.72 -3.64 13.27
CA SER A 40 -14.83 -4.46 12.78
C SER A 40 -15.33 -3.91 11.44
N LEU A 41 -15.64 -4.82 10.52
CA LEU A 41 -16.35 -4.51 9.28
C LEU A 41 -17.84 -4.20 9.51
N ALA A 42 -18.38 -4.42 10.73
CA ALA A 42 -19.75 -4.03 11.04
C ALA A 42 -19.99 -2.54 10.72
N ASP A 43 -21.09 -2.27 10.03
CA ASP A 43 -21.51 -0.94 9.58
C ASP A 43 -20.52 -0.22 8.65
N GLN A 44 -19.48 -0.92 8.17
CA GLN A 44 -18.60 -0.46 7.10
C GLN A 44 -19.12 -0.94 5.74
N ASN A 45 -19.28 -0.01 4.79
CA ASN A 45 -19.83 -0.32 3.47
C ASN A 45 -18.81 -0.93 2.50
N ILE A 46 -17.51 -0.74 2.72
CA ILE A 46 -16.44 -1.10 1.79
C ILE A 46 -15.26 -1.64 2.59
N ALA A 47 -14.69 -2.77 2.15
CA ALA A 47 -13.46 -3.30 2.73
C ALA A 47 -12.29 -2.34 2.45
N HIS A 48 -11.35 -2.23 3.38
CA HIS A 48 -10.08 -1.53 3.11
C HIS A 48 -9.16 -2.38 2.24
N MET A 49 -9.29 -3.70 2.33
CA MET A 49 -8.47 -4.64 1.59
C MET A 49 -9.17 -5.99 1.40
N VAL A 50 -8.88 -6.65 0.28
CA VAL A 50 -9.36 -7.99 -0.06
C VAL A 50 -8.20 -8.90 -0.43
N PHE A 51 -8.18 -10.10 0.16
CA PHE A 51 -7.25 -11.17 -0.16
C PHE A 51 -7.86 -12.13 -1.18
N HIS A 52 -7.09 -12.46 -2.20
CA HIS A 52 -7.43 -13.52 -3.15
C HIS A 52 -6.53 -14.74 -2.89
N GLU A 53 -7.07 -15.94 -3.00
CA GLU A 53 -6.37 -17.21 -2.69
C GLU A 53 -5.07 -17.39 -3.48
N SER A 54 -4.95 -16.73 -4.64
CA SER A 54 -3.72 -16.74 -5.44
C SER A 54 -2.54 -15.96 -4.84
N GLY A 55 -2.75 -15.22 -3.76
CA GLY A 55 -1.75 -14.29 -3.21
C GLY A 55 -1.86 -12.86 -3.72
N LEU A 56 -2.91 -12.50 -4.46
CA LEU A 56 -3.16 -11.10 -4.80
C LEU A 56 -3.92 -10.41 -3.68
N VAL A 57 -3.49 -9.19 -3.36
CA VAL A 57 -4.11 -8.37 -2.31
C VAL A 57 -4.50 -7.03 -2.93
N TYR A 58 -5.79 -6.72 -2.87
CA TYR A 58 -6.38 -5.51 -3.43
C TYR A 58 -6.65 -4.53 -2.29
N LEU A 59 -6.01 -3.37 -2.31
CA LEU A 59 -6.23 -2.32 -1.33
C LEU A 59 -7.12 -1.26 -1.94
N SER A 60 -8.17 -0.89 -1.22
CA SER A 60 -9.05 0.20 -1.61
C SER A 60 -8.35 1.57 -1.53
N GLY A 61 -8.94 2.53 -2.25
CA GLY A 61 -8.51 3.91 -2.29
C GLY A 61 -8.22 4.52 -0.91
N SER A 62 -7.14 5.30 -0.83
CA SER A 62 -6.87 6.20 0.30
C SER A 62 -6.73 7.60 -0.23
N SER A 63 -7.60 8.52 0.17
CA SER A 63 -7.45 9.92 -0.24
C SER A 63 -6.24 10.58 0.43
N GLY A 64 -5.66 11.55 -0.28
CA GLY A 64 -4.49 12.30 0.13
C GLY A 64 -4.56 13.75 -0.33
N GLY A 65 -4.00 14.65 0.47
CA GLY A 65 -4.06 16.09 0.26
C GLY A 65 -5.47 16.68 0.41
N THR A 66 -5.56 18.00 0.38
CA THR A 66 -6.78 18.74 0.78
C THR A 66 -7.43 19.57 -0.32
N TYR A 67 -6.93 19.53 -1.56
CA TYR A 67 -7.41 20.42 -2.61
C TYR A 67 -7.40 19.78 -4.00
N PRO A 68 -8.38 20.08 -4.87
CA PRO A 68 -8.31 19.78 -6.29
C PRO A 68 -7.04 20.33 -6.94
N MET A 69 -6.56 19.60 -7.93
CA MET A 69 -5.29 19.80 -8.60
C MET A 69 -5.42 20.63 -9.88
N ASN A 70 -4.35 21.37 -10.19
CA ASN A 70 -4.11 22.07 -11.45
C ASN A 70 -2.60 22.05 -11.75
N ASP A 71 -2.16 22.73 -12.82
CA ASP A 71 -0.76 22.70 -13.27
C ASP A 71 0.18 23.68 -12.54
N ASP A 72 -0.30 24.38 -11.50
CA ASP A 72 0.55 25.24 -10.69
C ASP A 72 1.58 24.42 -9.89
N GLU A 73 2.83 24.88 -9.81
CA GLU A 73 3.92 24.11 -9.21
C GLU A 73 3.69 23.85 -7.72
N ASP A 74 3.24 24.85 -6.97
CA ASP A 74 2.92 24.71 -5.55
C ASP A 74 1.74 23.76 -5.35
N ARG A 75 0.75 23.82 -6.26
CA ARG A 75 -0.37 22.87 -6.26
C ARG A 75 0.10 21.44 -6.48
N ILE A 76 0.96 21.22 -7.48
CA ILE A 76 1.54 19.89 -7.78
C ILE A 76 2.35 19.39 -6.59
N ALA A 77 3.18 20.22 -5.96
CA ALA A 77 3.94 19.86 -4.77
C ALA A 77 3.04 19.43 -3.61
N HIS A 78 1.94 20.16 -3.38
CA HIS A 78 0.92 19.81 -2.39
C HIS A 78 0.27 18.45 -2.68
N GLY A 79 -0.12 18.19 -3.93
CA GLY A 79 -0.67 16.89 -4.30
C GLY A 79 0.35 15.76 -4.22
N PHE A 80 1.61 16.02 -4.58
CA PHE A 80 2.70 15.06 -4.44
C PHE A 80 2.85 14.65 -2.97
N GLN A 81 2.91 15.61 -2.05
CA GLN A 81 2.95 15.31 -0.61
C GLN A 81 1.71 14.54 -0.16
N GLY A 82 0.51 14.98 -0.56
CA GLY A 82 -0.72 14.26 -0.24
C GLY A 82 -0.72 12.81 -0.75
N ALA A 83 -0.09 12.55 -1.90
CA ALA A 83 0.08 11.21 -2.43
C ALA A 83 1.06 10.35 -1.59
N GLN A 84 2.09 10.97 -1.00
CA GLN A 84 2.97 10.29 -0.04
C GLN A 84 2.22 9.93 1.24
N ASP A 85 1.42 10.84 1.77
CA ASP A 85 0.60 10.60 2.98
C ASP A 85 -0.39 9.44 2.73
N ALA A 86 -0.99 9.40 1.55
CA ALA A 86 -1.86 8.30 1.14
C ALA A 86 -1.11 6.96 1.03
N ALA A 87 0.16 6.97 0.60
CA ALA A 87 1.01 5.77 0.58
C ALA A 87 1.27 5.28 2.00
N ASP A 88 1.65 6.16 2.92
CA ASP A 88 1.93 5.81 4.32
C ASP A 88 0.70 5.17 4.99
N HIS A 89 -0.48 5.72 4.73
CA HIS A 89 -1.74 5.14 5.19
C HIS A 89 -2.02 3.75 4.60
N GLN A 90 -1.74 3.54 3.30
CA GLN A 90 -1.90 2.20 2.70
C GLN A 90 -0.86 1.19 3.21
N ILE A 91 0.35 1.64 3.52
CA ILE A 91 1.39 0.80 4.13
C ILE A 91 0.95 0.35 5.54
N SER A 92 0.42 1.27 6.36
CA SER A 92 -0.16 0.93 7.66
C SER A 92 -1.33 -0.06 7.53
N ARG A 93 -2.27 0.20 6.61
CA ARG A 93 -3.38 -0.73 6.32
C ARG A 93 -2.89 -2.11 5.88
N LEU A 94 -1.88 -2.16 5.02
CA LEU A 94 -1.29 -3.42 4.55
C LEU A 94 -0.64 -4.18 5.71
N HIS A 95 0.13 -3.49 6.56
CA HIS A 95 0.75 -4.08 7.74
C HIS A 95 -0.31 -4.77 8.60
N TRP A 96 -1.31 -4.04 9.08
CA TRP A 96 -2.34 -4.59 9.96
C TRP A 96 -3.20 -5.62 9.26
N GLY A 97 -3.46 -5.42 7.98
CA GLY A 97 -4.15 -6.35 7.14
C GLY A 97 -3.46 -7.72 7.08
N LEU A 98 -2.12 -7.76 7.03
CA LEU A 98 -1.32 -8.99 7.02
C LEU A 98 -1.08 -9.56 8.43
N SER A 99 -0.87 -8.68 9.42
CA SER A 99 -0.37 -9.04 10.74
C SER A 99 -1.44 -9.20 11.82
N ALA A 100 -2.72 -8.87 11.55
CA ALA A 100 -3.77 -8.84 12.57
C ALA A 100 -3.85 -10.14 13.40
N GLY A 101 -3.76 -11.31 12.75
CA GLY A 101 -3.75 -12.61 13.41
C GLY A 101 -2.36 -13.24 13.57
N GLY A 102 -1.30 -12.51 13.26
CA GLY A 102 0.09 -12.98 13.32
C GLY A 102 0.49 -13.91 12.17
N GLU A 103 -0.28 -13.96 11.08
CA GLU A 103 -0.03 -14.88 9.97
C GLU A 103 1.18 -14.47 9.11
N GLY A 104 1.38 -13.17 8.93
CA GLY A 104 2.49 -12.62 8.16
C GLY A 104 2.64 -11.13 8.38
N ASP A 105 3.49 -10.50 7.58
CA ASP A 105 3.86 -9.10 7.78
C ASP A 105 4.31 -8.42 6.46
N LEU A 106 4.77 -7.16 6.52
CA LEU A 106 5.20 -6.44 5.32
C LEU A 106 6.42 -7.07 4.61
N ASN A 107 7.24 -7.86 5.31
CA ASN A 107 8.34 -8.60 4.68
C ASN A 107 7.85 -9.77 3.82
N ASP A 108 6.60 -10.21 3.99
CA ASP A 108 5.97 -11.21 3.10
C ASP A 108 5.44 -10.60 1.78
N VAL A 109 5.48 -9.28 1.59
CA VAL A 109 5.12 -8.69 0.28
C VAL A 109 6.11 -9.18 -0.77
N LEU A 110 5.67 -9.81 -1.85
CA LEU A 110 6.53 -10.29 -2.92
C LEU A 110 6.97 -9.15 -3.83
N TYR A 111 6.00 -8.49 -4.44
CA TYR A 111 6.18 -7.36 -5.32
C TYR A 111 4.84 -6.64 -5.54
N THR A 112 4.93 -5.44 -6.08
CA THR A 112 3.78 -4.58 -6.35
C THR A 112 3.32 -4.80 -7.78
N VAL A 113 2.04 -5.11 -7.98
CA VAL A 113 1.50 -5.45 -9.31
C VAL A 113 1.12 -4.17 -10.04
N LYS A 114 0.26 -3.36 -9.42
CA LYS A 114 -0.31 -2.18 -10.06
C LYS A 114 -0.71 -1.12 -9.04
N ALA A 115 -0.49 0.14 -9.38
CA ALA A 115 -1.11 1.29 -8.71
C ALA A 115 -2.00 2.07 -9.68
N LEU A 116 -3.12 2.60 -9.18
CA LEU A 116 -4.00 3.51 -9.90
C LEU A 116 -4.07 4.83 -9.12
N GLY A 117 -3.56 5.92 -9.69
CA GLY A 117 -3.69 7.26 -9.10
C GLY A 117 -4.85 8.01 -9.71
N MET A 118 -5.92 8.22 -8.95
CA MET A 118 -7.07 9.04 -9.35
C MET A 118 -6.87 10.46 -8.80
N VAL A 119 -6.38 11.36 -9.65
CA VAL A 119 -6.05 12.74 -9.27
C VAL A 119 -7.26 13.63 -9.50
N VAL A 120 -7.65 14.38 -8.47
CA VAL A 120 -8.80 15.28 -8.52
C VAL A 120 -8.44 16.46 -9.40
N THR A 121 -8.96 16.51 -10.61
CA THR A 121 -8.73 17.61 -11.56
C THR A 121 -10.00 17.84 -12.39
N PRO A 122 -10.15 19.01 -13.04
CA PRO A 122 -11.11 19.11 -14.12
C PRO A 122 -10.81 18.05 -15.21
N GLY A 123 -11.87 17.52 -15.82
CA GLY A 123 -11.77 16.53 -16.89
C GLY A 123 -11.42 17.12 -18.26
N GLY A 124 -11.24 16.27 -19.27
CA GLY A 124 -11.06 16.70 -20.66
C GLY A 124 -9.63 17.10 -21.05
N GLY A 125 -8.62 16.71 -20.26
CA GLY A 125 -7.22 16.98 -20.59
C GLY A 125 -6.79 18.43 -20.34
N THR A 126 -7.51 19.14 -19.48
CA THR A 126 -7.22 20.54 -19.12
C THR A 126 -5.99 20.73 -18.23
N THR A 127 -5.44 19.63 -17.71
CA THR A 127 -4.24 19.62 -16.87
C THR A 127 -3.42 18.37 -17.10
N SER A 128 -2.13 18.50 -16.83
CA SER A 128 -1.11 17.44 -16.85
C SER A 128 -0.72 16.96 -15.45
N ALA A 129 -1.42 17.39 -14.39
CA ALA A 129 -1.06 17.12 -13.00
C ALA A 129 -1.16 15.64 -12.58
N GLY A 130 -1.88 14.80 -13.34
CA GLY A 130 -2.09 13.37 -13.03
C GLY A 130 -0.79 12.61 -12.72
N PRO A 131 0.13 12.46 -13.70
CA PRO A 131 1.41 11.80 -13.49
C PRO A 131 2.31 12.39 -12.40
N PRO A 132 2.59 13.72 -12.34
CA PRO A 132 3.48 14.27 -11.32
C PRO A 132 2.92 14.14 -9.91
N VAL A 133 1.61 14.28 -9.69
CA VAL A 133 1.00 14.04 -8.37
C VAL A 133 1.10 12.57 -7.98
N THR A 134 0.75 11.65 -8.88
CA THR A 134 0.81 10.20 -8.61
C THR A 134 2.25 9.73 -8.34
N ASN A 135 3.27 10.44 -8.82
CA ASN A 135 4.66 10.13 -8.51
C ASN A 135 4.96 10.19 -7.00
N GLY A 136 4.28 11.05 -6.23
CA GLY A 136 4.46 11.10 -4.78
C GLY A 136 4.18 9.75 -4.13
N PHE A 137 3.03 9.16 -4.45
CA PHE A 137 2.67 7.81 -4.01
C PHE A 137 3.69 6.78 -4.49
N SER A 138 3.99 6.75 -5.80
CA SER A 138 4.89 5.75 -6.37
C SER A 138 6.29 5.80 -5.76
N PHE A 139 6.83 6.98 -5.49
CA PHE A 139 8.19 7.14 -4.97
C PHE A 139 8.23 6.79 -3.49
N ARG A 140 7.22 7.22 -2.71
CA ARG A 140 7.11 6.83 -1.30
C ARG A 140 7.00 5.31 -1.14
N TRP A 141 6.17 4.66 -1.96
CA TRP A 141 6.03 3.20 -1.98
C TRP A 141 7.34 2.49 -2.36
N GLN A 142 8.05 2.99 -3.37
CA GLN A 142 9.36 2.45 -3.75
C GLN A 142 10.41 2.65 -2.67
N SER A 143 10.36 3.73 -1.89
CA SER A 143 11.26 3.89 -0.75
C SER A 143 11.09 2.75 0.27
N VAL A 144 9.87 2.25 0.47
CA VAL A 144 9.59 1.16 1.41
C VAL A 144 9.93 -0.22 0.85
N PHE A 145 9.55 -0.54 -0.39
CA PHE A 145 9.69 -1.89 -0.95
C PHE A 145 10.80 -2.04 -2.00
N GLY A 146 11.57 -0.98 -2.27
CA GLY A 146 12.63 -0.95 -3.28
C GLY A 146 12.15 -0.50 -4.65
N GLY A 147 12.98 0.28 -5.34
CA GLY A 147 12.75 0.72 -6.73
C GLY A 147 13.60 1.93 -7.12
N GLY A 148 13.71 2.22 -8.41
CA GLY A 148 14.65 3.23 -8.90
C GLY A 148 14.38 4.69 -8.50
N LYS A 149 13.24 4.98 -7.87
CA LYS A 149 12.88 6.30 -7.30
C LYS A 149 12.77 6.29 -5.79
N SER A 150 13.22 5.21 -5.15
CA SER A 150 13.40 5.09 -3.71
C SER A 150 14.38 6.13 -3.16
N SER A 151 14.19 6.49 -1.88
CA SER A 151 15.13 7.30 -1.09
C SER A 151 16.52 6.65 -0.95
N TYR A 152 16.62 5.34 -1.18
CA TYR A 152 17.84 4.53 -1.07
C TYR A 152 18.50 4.25 -2.43
N ALA A 153 17.88 4.70 -3.52
CA ALA A 153 18.39 4.45 -4.86
C ALA A 153 19.67 5.24 -5.14
N VAL A 154 20.70 4.56 -5.64
CA VAL A 154 21.96 5.16 -6.12
C VAL A 154 22.03 4.97 -7.62
N GLY A 155 22.13 6.06 -8.38
CA GLY A 155 22.14 6.00 -9.84
C GLY A 155 20.86 5.43 -10.47
N GLY A 156 19.72 5.54 -9.77
CA GLY A 156 18.44 5.03 -10.24
C GLY A 156 18.21 3.53 -9.97
N VAL A 157 19.06 2.91 -9.14
CA VAL A 157 18.91 1.52 -8.70
C VAL A 157 18.89 1.49 -7.18
N ASP A 158 17.84 0.89 -6.61
CA ASP A 158 17.81 0.58 -5.19
C ASP A 158 18.54 -0.75 -4.96
N PRO A 159 19.59 -0.77 -4.10
CA PRO A 159 20.34 -2.01 -3.84
C PRO A 159 19.46 -3.10 -3.22
N GLY A 160 18.38 -2.71 -2.53
CA GLY A 160 17.42 -3.62 -1.93
C GLY A 160 16.44 -4.28 -2.91
N GLY A 161 16.54 -3.98 -4.21
CA GLY A 161 15.76 -4.61 -5.26
C GLY A 161 14.57 -3.77 -5.73
N PHE A 162 13.59 -4.45 -6.34
CA PHE A 162 12.58 -3.81 -7.20
C PHE A 162 11.13 -4.12 -6.81
N ALA A 163 10.89 -4.64 -5.61
CA ALA A 163 9.56 -5.12 -5.24
C ALA A 163 8.50 -4.00 -5.11
N GLY A 164 8.92 -2.75 -4.91
CA GLY A 164 8.04 -1.58 -4.94
C GLY A 164 7.73 -1.07 -6.35
N VAL A 165 8.43 -1.54 -7.38
CA VAL A 165 8.16 -1.18 -8.78
C VAL A 165 6.82 -1.78 -9.21
N HIS A 166 6.02 -1.01 -9.93
CA HIS A 166 4.67 -1.40 -10.32
C HIS A 166 4.26 -0.82 -11.68
N ALA A 167 3.36 -1.52 -12.37
CA ALA A 167 2.60 -0.91 -13.45
C ALA A 167 1.69 0.19 -12.89
N ARG A 168 1.38 1.21 -13.69
CA ARG A 168 0.60 2.35 -13.19
C ARG A 168 -0.36 2.92 -14.21
N SER A 169 -1.52 3.34 -13.73
CA SER A 169 -2.35 4.35 -14.40
C SER A 169 -2.39 5.61 -13.53
N ALA A 170 -2.22 6.79 -14.14
CA ALA A 170 -2.36 8.08 -13.47
C ALA A 170 -3.40 8.90 -14.25
N MET A 171 -4.55 9.14 -13.65
CA MET A 171 -5.74 9.66 -14.32
C MET A 171 -6.18 10.95 -13.66
N GLY A 172 -6.50 11.96 -14.47
CA GLY A 172 -7.24 13.16 -14.03
C GLY A 172 -8.72 13.05 -14.38
N GLY A 173 -9.49 14.10 -14.08
CA GLY A 173 -10.94 14.14 -14.31
C GLY A 173 -11.76 13.47 -13.22
N PHE A 174 -11.18 13.36 -12.02
CA PHE A 174 -11.83 12.80 -10.84
C PHE A 174 -12.41 13.92 -9.97
N ASP A 175 -13.60 13.71 -9.40
CA ASP A 175 -14.28 14.70 -8.55
C ASP A 175 -13.97 14.44 -7.07
N GLY A 176 -13.66 15.50 -6.32
CA GLY A 176 -13.36 15.37 -4.89
C GLY A 176 -12.99 16.69 -4.23
N ARG A 177 -12.83 16.66 -2.90
CA ARG A 177 -12.32 17.79 -2.09
C ARG A 177 -10.94 17.47 -1.48
N PHE A 178 -10.18 16.64 -2.17
CA PHE A 178 -8.82 16.20 -1.85
C PHE A 178 -7.97 16.26 -3.13
N SER A 179 -6.70 15.85 -3.08
CA SER A 179 -5.78 15.95 -4.22
C SER A 179 -5.74 14.69 -5.08
N ILE A 180 -5.68 13.52 -4.44
CA ILE A 180 -5.55 12.22 -5.10
C ILE A 180 -6.17 11.12 -4.24
N GLU A 181 -6.67 10.07 -4.87
CA GLU A 181 -6.99 8.78 -4.24
C GLU A 181 -6.27 7.66 -5.00
N PRO A 182 -5.08 7.23 -4.54
CA PRO A 182 -4.44 6.03 -5.06
C PRO A 182 -5.13 4.74 -4.58
N GLU A 183 -5.16 3.72 -5.42
CA GLU A 183 -5.43 2.31 -5.06
C GLU A 183 -4.27 1.43 -5.53
N ILE A 184 -4.07 0.27 -4.90
CA ILE A 184 -2.92 -0.59 -5.21
C ILE A 184 -3.24 -2.08 -5.10
N VAL A 185 -2.56 -2.87 -5.93
CA VAL A 185 -2.55 -4.33 -5.90
C VAL A 185 -1.14 -4.81 -5.64
N VAL A 186 -0.97 -5.65 -4.62
CA VAL A 186 0.31 -6.29 -4.28
C VAL A 186 0.19 -7.81 -4.37
N ALA A 187 1.32 -8.47 -4.56
CA ALA A 187 1.44 -9.91 -4.46
C ALA A 187 2.06 -10.28 -3.10
N ILE A 188 1.51 -11.29 -2.45
CA ILE A 188 2.07 -12.03 -1.31
C ILE A 188 2.15 -13.52 -1.68
N PRO A 189 2.86 -14.37 -0.93
CA PRO A 189 2.81 -15.81 -1.14
C PRO A 189 1.37 -16.34 -1.06
N ALA A 190 0.98 -17.20 -2.01
CA ALA A 190 -0.34 -17.84 -1.98
C ALA A 190 -0.57 -18.61 -0.66
N SER A 191 0.48 -19.21 -0.09
CA SER A 191 0.41 -19.86 1.22
C SER A 191 0.01 -18.90 2.34
N LEU A 192 0.50 -17.65 2.32
CA LEU A 192 0.12 -16.65 3.32
C LEU A 192 -1.33 -16.21 3.12
N ALA A 193 -1.75 -15.97 1.87
CA ALA A 193 -3.14 -15.63 1.58
C ALA A 193 -4.09 -16.73 2.05
N MET A 194 -3.79 -18.00 1.78
CA MET A 194 -4.59 -19.14 2.26
C MET A 194 -4.60 -19.24 3.79
N GLU A 195 -3.47 -18.99 4.47
CA GLU A 195 -3.40 -18.97 5.93
C GLU A 195 -4.27 -17.86 6.54
N ILE A 196 -4.19 -16.63 6.01
CA ILE A 196 -5.05 -15.50 6.42
C ILE A 196 -6.53 -15.83 6.19
N ILE A 197 -6.88 -16.29 4.98
CA ILE A 197 -8.27 -16.60 4.60
C ILE A 197 -8.84 -17.69 5.51
N GLY A 198 -8.09 -18.76 5.74
CA GLY A 198 -8.50 -19.86 6.61
C GLY A 198 -8.64 -19.45 8.08
N ASN A 199 -7.81 -18.53 8.56
CA ASN A 199 -7.81 -18.13 9.97
C ASN A 199 -8.85 -17.06 10.31
N ARG A 200 -9.05 -16.07 9.43
CA ARG A 200 -9.89 -14.89 9.72
C ARG A 200 -10.66 -14.31 8.52
N GLY A 201 -10.68 -15.02 7.40
CA GLY A 201 -11.42 -14.61 6.19
C GLY A 201 -10.61 -13.72 5.24
N TRP A 202 -11.22 -13.38 4.11
CA TRP A 202 -10.56 -12.74 2.97
C TRP A 202 -10.68 -11.20 2.94
N VAL A 203 -11.27 -10.59 3.98
CA VAL A 203 -11.54 -9.15 4.01
C VAL A 203 -10.90 -8.50 5.22
N PHE A 204 -10.50 -7.24 5.03
CA PHE A 204 -10.05 -6.35 6.10
C PHE A 204 -10.75 -4.99 5.91
N PRO A 205 -11.36 -4.36 6.94
CA PRO A 205 -11.42 -4.78 8.35
C PRO A 205 -12.12 -6.12 8.59
N LEU A 206 -11.96 -6.66 9.78
CA LEU A 206 -12.35 -8.05 10.06
C LEU A 206 -13.86 -8.19 10.22
N PRO A 207 -14.47 -9.28 9.72
CA PRO A 207 -15.84 -9.62 10.09
C PRO A 207 -15.98 -9.69 11.62
N PRO A 208 -17.11 -9.27 12.22
CA PRO A 208 -17.22 -9.12 13.68
C PRO A 208 -16.80 -10.36 14.47
N ALA A 209 -17.26 -11.54 14.06
CA ALA A 209 -16.88 -12.81 14.70
C ALA A 209 -15.38 -13.12 14.61
N MET A 210 -14.72 -12.71 13.53
CA MET A 210 -13.28 -12.90 13.36
C MET A 210 -12.48 -11.89 14.17
N LEU A 211 -12.95 -10.64 14.29
CA LEU A 211 -12.33 -9.65 15.17
C LEU A 211 -12.31 -10.14 16.62
N GLU A 212 -13.44 -10.63 17.14
CA GLU A 212 -13.53 -11.17 18.50
C GLU A 212 -12.59 -12.36 18.70
N LYS A 213 -12.52 -13.28 17.73
CA LYS A 213 -11.57 -14.41 17.73
C LYS A 213 -10.12 -13.92 17.84
N ILE A 214 -9.71 -12.96 17.02
CA ILE A 214 -8.35 -12.43 17.03
C ILE A 214 -8.02 -11.72 18.35
N LYS A 215 -8.94 -10.90 18.87
CA LYS A 215 -8.76 -10.21 20.15
C LYS A 215 -8.61 -11.20 21.32
N ALA A 216 -9.43 -12.24 21.36
CA ALA A 216 -9.36 -13.26 22.41
C ALA A 216 -8.03 -14.03 22.43
N GLY A 217 -7.39 -14.21 21.27
CA GLY A 217 -6.09 -14.87 21.15
C GLY A 217 -4.89 -14.02 21.58
N ARG A 218 -5.08 -12.72 21.86
CA ARG A 218 -4.03 -11.80 22.30
C ARG A 218 -4.01 -11.55 23.82
N GLY A 219 -4.99 -12.10 24.55
CA GLY A 219 -5.12 -11.99 26.01
C GLY A 219 -4.43 -13.09 26.79
#